data_AF-A0A2E0UWV8-F1
#
_entry.id   AF-A0A2E0UWV8-F1
#
_cell.length_a   1.000
_cell.length_b   1.000
_cell.length_c   1.000
_cell.angle_alpha   90.00
_cell.angle_beta   90.00
_cell.angle_gamma   90.00
#
_symmetry.space_group_name_H-M   'P 1'
#
loop_
_entity.id
_entity.type
_entity.pdbx_description
1 polymer ?
#
loop_
_entity_poly.entity_id
_entity_poly.type
_entity_poly.pdbx_seq_one_letter_code
_entity_poly.pdbx_strand_id
1 'polypeptide(L)'
;MSDRDYRMSFTSGGLFTQESVVLTKLFMEHKDWVKVRAYVLKNNTLQTRTRTASVRLVREMIERLKTLSNQQLDLLLNGSRAEQGQILWWACCCYYDFVKEFAVEVVREKFLRFDYLLTFEDFDQFFDKKALWSPKLDDLTELTRKKNRSVLFNMLEEVDILNKQKIIQPVLISDVFIKTMGRVNLEAFHIFPITEAEINRRVGHG
;
A
#
# COMPACT_ATOMS: atom_id res chain seq x y z
N MET A 1 -3.74 -0.21 -26.88
CA MET A 1 -4.09 -0.86 -25.60
C MET A 1 -2.80 -1.49 -25.09
N SER A 2 -2.18 -0.89 -24.08
CA SER A 2 -0.84 -1.27 -23.64
C SER A 2 -0.88 -2.51 -22.76
N ASP A 3 -0.08 -3.50 -23.09
CA ASP A 3 0.37 -4.55 -22.17
C ASP A 3 0.87 -3.87 -20.88
N ARG A 4 0.15 -4.05 -19.76
CA ARG A 4 0.56 -3.48 -18.48
C ARG A 4 1.42 -4.49 -17.75
N ASP A 5 2.66 -4.09 -17.49
CA ASP A 5 3.59 -4.87 -16.69
C ASP A 5 3.27 -4.72 -15.20
N TYR A 6 2.37 -5.56 -14.69
CA TYR A 6 2.07 -5.57 -13.26
C TYR A 6 3.24 -6.11 -12.45
N ARG A 7 3.68 -5.30 -11.47
CA ARG A 7 4.65 -5.73 -10.48
C ARG A 7 3.94 -6.52 -9.38
N MET A 8 4.14 -7.84 -9.39
CA MET A 8 3.51 -8.77 -8.44
C MET A 8 4.49 -9.29 -7.37
N SER A 9 5.51 -8.50 -7.06
CA SER A 9 6.55 -8.87 -6.09
C SER A 9 6.10 -8.81 -4.63
N PHE A 10 4.88 -8.33 -4.35
CA PHE A 10 4.29 -8.18 -3.01
C PHE A 10 3.87 -9.49 -2.36
N THR A 11 4.74 -10.50 -2.42
CA THR A 11 4.52 -11.79 -1.77
C THR A 11 5.20 -11.88 -0.41
N SER A 12 5.97 -10.86 0.00
CA SER A 12 6.90 -10.94 1.15
C SER A 12 6.30 -10.53 2.50
N GLY A 13 5.06 -10.06 2.58
CA GLY A 13 4.38 -9.66 3.83
C GLY A 13 3.66 -8.31 3.70
N GLY A 14 3.14 -7.79 4.81
CA GLY A 14 2.25 -6.63 4.85
C GLY A 14 2.92 -5.28 4.56
N LEU A 15 2.51 -4.23 5.28
CA LEU A 15 3.02 -2.86 5.13
C LEU A 15 4.27 -2.59 5.97
N PHE A 16 4.56 -3.41 6.98
CA PHE A 16 5.77 -3.32 7.81
C PHE A 16 5.95 -1.94 8.44
N THR A 17 4.93 -1.47 9.18
CA THR A 17 4.89 -0.09 9.68
C THR A 17 6.08 0.27 10.55
N GLN A 18 6.44 -0.59 11.51
CA GLN A 18 7.54 -0.32 12.44
C GLN A 18 8.89 -0.29 11.72
N GLU A 19 9.12 -1.25 10.83
CA GLU A 19 10.32 -1.32 10.02
C GLU A 19 10.41 -0.13 9.07
N SER A 20 9.30 0.28 8.48
CA SER A 20 9.23 1.46 7.60
C SER A 20 9.54 2.76 8.34
N VAL A 21 9.11 2.91 9.60
CA VAL A 21 9.48 4.03 10.47
C VAL A 21 11.00 4.03 10.74
N VAL A 22 11.58 2.87 11.04
CA VAL A 22 13.04 2.73 11.25
C VAL A 22 13.82 3.11 9.99
N LEU A 23 13.42 2.59 8.83
CA LEU A 23 14.05 2.92 7.55
C LEU A 23 13.95 4.41 7.22
N THR A 24 12.80 5.01 7.49
CA THR A 24 12.56 6.43 7.24
C THR A 24 13.40 7.31 8.16
N LYS A 25 13.56 6.94 9.44
CA LYS A 25 14.43 7.67 10.37
C LYS A 25 15.89 7.67 9.89
N LEU A 26 16.40 6.51 9.50
CA LEU A 26 17.76 6.40 8.93
C LEU A 26 17.89 7.19 7.63
N PHE A 27 16.85 7.21 6.79
CA PHE A 27 16.85 8.03 5.59
C PHE A 27 16.86 9.53 5.93
N MET A 28 16.13 9.97 6.94
CA MET A 28 16.15 11.39 7.34
C MET A 28 17.53 11.84 7.81
N GLU A 29 18.31 10.96 8.44
CA GLU A 29 19.69 11.23 8.90
C GLU A 29 20.71 11.22 7.76
N HIS A 30 20.60 10.26 6.83
CA HIS A 30 21.61 10.05 5.79
C HIS A 30 21.27 10.63 4.42
N LYS A 31 19.99 10.90 4.16
CA LYS A 31 19.40 11.33 2.88
C LYS A 31 19.80 10.45 1.68
N ASP A 32 20.06 9.16 1.94
CA ASP A 32 20.58 8.23 0.94
C ASP A 32 20.09 6.80 1.22
N TRP A 33 19.17 6.31 0.38
CA TRP A 33 18.60 4.97 0.50
C TRP A 33 19.63 3.84 0.32
N VAL A 34 20.73 4.06 -0.41
CA VAL A 34 21.81 3.08 -0.56
C VAL A 34 22.54 2.91 0.76
N LYS A 35 22.85 4.01 1.45
CA LYS A 35 23.45 3.99 2.80
C LYS A 35 22.51 3.36 3.81
N VAL A 36 21.22 3.72 3.80
CA VAL A 36 20.20 3.12 4.67
C VAL A 36 20.15 1.61 4.49
N ARG A 37 20.07 1.13 3.24
CA ARG A 37 20.06 -0.31 2.95
C ARG A 37 21.31 -1.00 3.45
N ALA A 38 22.49 -0.44 3.19
CA ALA A 38 23.76 -1.02 3.65
C ALA A 38 23.82 -1.09 5.18
N TYR A 39 23.39 -0.04 5.87
CA TYR A 39 23.36 0.03 7.33
C TYR A 39 22.44 -1.03 7.94
N VAL A 40 21.20 -1.12 7.45
CA VAL A 40 20.19 -2.03 8.00
C VAL A 40 20.60 -3.50 7.82
N LEU A 41 21.17 -3.83 6.66
CA LEU A 41 21.61 -5.19 6.38
C LEU A 41 22.89 -5.56 7.14
N LYS A 42 23.80 -4.60 7.36
CA LYS A 42 25.02 -4.81 8.15
C LYS A 42 24.72 -5.03 9.62
N ASN A 43 23.79 -4.25 10.18
CA ASN A 43 23.48 -4.27 11.61
C ASN A 43 22.30 -5.19 11.98
N ASN A 44 21.68 -5.86 11.00
CA ASN A 44 20.44 -6.62 11.16
C ASN A 44 19.38 -5.86 11.98
N THR A 45 19.20 -4.56 11.68
CA THR A 45 18.37 -3.66 12.48
C THR A 45 16.91 -4.12 12.55
N LEU A 46 16.43 -4.82 11.53
CA LEU A 46 15.07 -5.37 11.46
C LEU A 46 14.93 -6.76 12.11
N GLN A 47 16.00 -7.28 12.72
CA GLN A 47 16.02 -8.55 13.47
C GLN A 47 15.44 -9.76 12.71
N THR A 48 15.62 -9.77 11.39
CA THR A 48 15.08 -10.83 10.53
C THR A 48 15.81 -12.15 10.72
N ARG A 49 15.09 -13.28 10.66
CA ARG A 49 15.63 -14.64 10.90
C ARG A 49 16.72 -15.06 9.90
N THR A 50 16.68 -14.56 8.66
CA THR A 50 17.69 -14.87 7.64
C THR A 50 18.10 -13.63 6.87
N ARG A 51 19.37 -13.59 6.44
CA ARG A 51 19.91 -12.48 5.63
C ARG A 51 19.16 -12.34 4.30
N THR A 52 18.81 -13.45 3.65
CA THR A 52 18.08 -13.45 2.37
C THR A 52 16.70 -12.83 2.51
N ALA A 53 15.96 -13.18 3.57
CA ALA A 53 14.67 -12.55 3.87
C ALA A 53 14.84 -11.05 4.14
N SER A 54 15.85 -10.67 4.93
CA SER A 54 16.19 -9.27 5.21
C SER A 54 16.41 -8.46 3.93
N VAL A 55 17.27 -8.96 3.02
CA VAL A 55 17.60 -8.28 1.76
C VAL A 55 16.34 -8.03 0.92
N ARG A 56 15.47 -9.03 0.85
CA ARG A 56 14.22 -8.95 0.09
C ARG A 56 13.25 -7.93 0.69
N LEU A 57 12.99 -8.02 1.99
CA LEU A 57 12.07 -7.15 2.72
C LEU A 57 12.55 -5.69 2.69
N VAL A 58 13.83 -5.45 3.00
CA VAL A 58 14.41 -4.10 3.00
C VAL A 58 14.33 -3.48 1.61
N ARG A 59 14.64 -4.23 0.55
CA ARG A 59 14.49 -3.73 -0.82
C ARG A 59 13.04 -3.34 -1.09
N GLU A 60 12.11 -4.22 -0.78
CA GLU A 60 10.70 -3.98 -1.03
C GLU A 60 10.15 -2.76 -0.29
N MET A 61 10.45 -2.62 1.00
CA MET A 61 10.06 -1.44 1.78
C MET A 61 10.68 -0.15 1.24
N ILE A 62 11.98 -0.15 0.93
CA ILE A 62 12.66 1.03 0.39
C ILE A 62 12.04 1.45 -0.95
N GLU A 63 11.73 0.52 -1.85
CA GLU A 63 11.12 0.86 -3.13
C GLU A 63 9.71 1.46 -2.97
N ARG A 64 8.92 0.99 -2.00
CA ARG A 64 7.65 1.64 -1.64
C ARG A 64 7.89 3.04 -1.06
N LEU A 65 8.79 3.18 -0.09
CA LEU A 65 9.09 4.46 0.58
C LEU A 65 9.67 5.53 -0.36
N LYS A 66 10.41 5.13 -1.40
CA LYS A 66 10.90 6.03 -2.46
C LYS A 66 9.79 6.72 -3.25
N THR A 67 8.57 6.19 -3.23
CA THR A 67 7.42 6.84 -3.87
C THR A 67 6.89 8.04 -3.07
N LEU A 68 7.35 8.20 -1.83
CA LEU A 68 6.93 9.27 -0.93
C LEU A 68 7.89 10.46 -0.99
N SER A 69 7.32 11.67 -0.93
CA SER A 69 8.05 12.91 -0.72
C SER A 69 8.60 13.02 0.71
N ASN A 70 9.53 13.94 0.95
CA ASN A 70 10.04 14.19 2.31
C ASN A 70 8.96 14.59 3.31
N GLN A 71 7.91 15.31 2.87
CA GLN A 71 6.80 15.69 3.74
C GLN A 71 5.94 14.47 4.11
N GLN A 72 5.69 13.57 3.16
CA GLN A 72 4.98 12.31 3.41
C GLN A 72 5.80 11.36 4.29
N LEU A 73 7.12 11.32 4.12
CA LEU A 73 8.03 10.59 5.01
C LEU A 73 8.04 11.17 6.43
N ASP A 74 7.90 12.50 6.58
CA ASP A 74 7.76 13.12 7.89
C ASP A 74 6.45 12.72 8.58
N LEU A 75 5.34 12.66 7.84
CA LEU A 75 4.06 12.13 8.36
C LEU A 75 4.19 10.68 8.82
N LEU A 76 4.98 9.86 8.14
CA LEU A 76 5.25 8.49 8.59
C LEU A 76 6.00 8.46 9.94
N LEU A 77 6.88 9.42 10.22
CA LEU A 77 7.62 9.47 11.49
C LEU A 77 6.79 10.04 12.63
N ASN A 78 6.05 11.11 12.37
CA ASN A 78 5.43 11.95 13.40
C ASN A 78 3.91 11.84 13.47
N GLY A 79 3.28 11.18 12.49
CA GLY A 79 1.84 10.98 12.44
C GLY A 79 1.33 9.95 13.43
N SER A 80 0.02 9.97 13.65
CA SER A 80 -0.69 8.94 14.41
C SER A 80 -0.57 7.57 13.73
N ARG A 81 -0.85 6.49 14.48
CA ARG A 81 -0.85 5.13 13.92
C ARG A 81 -1.75 4.99 12.68
N ALA A 82 -2.90 5.66 12.68
CA ALA A 82 -3.81 5.67 11.54
C ALA A 82 -3.17 6.35 10.31
N GLU A 83 -2.55 7.52 10.50
CA GLU A 83 -1.86 8.25 9.42
C GLU A 83 -0.64 7.47 8.89
N GLN A 84 0.11 6.81 9.76
CA GLN A 84 1.20 5.91 9.38
C GLN A 84 0.71 4.75 8.51
N GLY A 85 -0.42 4.13 8.89
CA GLY A 85 -1.05 3.09 8.07
C GLY A 85 -1.48 3.63 6.71
N GLN A 86 -2.18 4.76 6.69
CA GLN A 86 -2.68 5.40 5.47
C GLN A 86 -1.55 5.79 4.51
N ILE A 87 -0.43 6.35 5.01
CA ILE A 87 0.68 6.75 4.15
C ILE A 87 1.45 5.54 3.59
N LEU A 88 1.53 4.45 4.34
CA LEU A 88 2.12 3.20 3.82
C LEU A 88 1.22 2.51 2.81
N TRP A 89 -0.10 2.55 3.02
CA TRP A 89 -1.07 2.10 2.01
C TRP A 89 -0.96 2.93 0.73
N TRP A 90 -0.84 4.26 0.86
CA TRP A 90 -0.60 5.16 -0.25
C TRP A 90 0.67 4.81 -1.02
N ALA A 91 1.79 4.61 -0.31
CA ALA A 91 3.07 4.19 -0.91
C ALA A 91 2.95 2.84 -1.64
N CYS A 92 2.20 1.89 -1.05
CA CYS A 92 1.94 0.60 -1.66
C CYS A 92 1.18 0.74 -2.98
N CYS A 93 0.10 1.54 -3.00
CA CYS A 93 -0.67 1.82 -4.21
C CYS A 93 0.12 2.60 -5.26
N CYS A 94 1.02 3.50 -4.84
CA CYS A 94 1.89 4.21 -5.79
C CYS A 94 2.93 3.29 -6.43
N TYR A 95 3.35 2.24 -5.72
CA TYR A 95 4.39 1.32 -6.19
C TYR A 95 3.83 0.09 -6.95
N TYR A 96 2.59 -0.31 -6.67
CA TYR A 96 1.94 -1.49 -7.23
C TYR A 96 0.60 -1.12 -7.89
N ASP A 97 0.60 -0.96 -9.22
CA ASP A 97 -0.61 -0.64 -9.98
C ASP A 97 -1.74 -1.66 -9.77
N PHE A 98 -1.41 -2.95 -9.64
CA PHE A 98 -2.40 -3.99 -9.34
C PHE A 98 -3.13 -3.73 -8.01
N VAL A 99 -2.38 -3.32 -6.97
CA VAL A 99 -2.93 -3.02 -5.65
C VAL A 99 -3.79 -1.77 -5.70
N LYS A 100 -3.32 -0.72 -6.39
CA LYS A 100 -4.07 0.51 -6.62
C LYS A 100 -5.39 0.24 -7.34
N GLU A 101 -5.34 -0.50 -8.43
CA GLU A 101 -6.52 -0.82 -9.22
C GLU A 101 -7.49 -1.70 -8.44
N PHE A 102 -7.02 -2.66 -7.64
CA PHE A 102 -7.89 -3.44 -6.76
C PHE A 102 -8.57 -2.56 -5.71
N ALA A 103 -7.84 -1.61 -5.12
CA ALA A 103 -8.39 -0.66 -4.16
C ALA A 103 -9.51 0.19 -4.76
N VAL A 104 -9.32 0.67 -5.99
CA VAL A 104 -10.27 1.54 -6.69
C VAL A 104 -11.44 0.74 -7.27
N GLU A 105 -11.17 -0.27 -8.09
CA GLU A 105 -12.17 -0.98 -8.90
C GLU A 105 -12.96 -2.03 -8.11
N VAL A 106 -12.45 -2.48 -6.96
CA VAL A 106 -13.11 -3.50 -6.13
C VAL A 106 -13.47 -2.93 -4.77
N VAL A 107 -12.48 -2.55 -3.96
CA VAL A 107 -12.73 -2.16 -2.56
C VAL A 107 -13.61 -0.92 -2.48
N ARG A 108 -13.24 0.16 -3.18
CA ARG A 108 -14.04 1.39 -3.17
C ARG A 108 -15.38 1.21 -3.86
N GLU A 109 -15.44 0.56 -5.03
CA GLU A 109 -16.72 0.32 -5.73
C GLU A 109 -17.73 -0.46 -4.88
N LYS A 110 -17.27 -1.51 -4.20
CA LYS A 110 -18.10 -2.28 -3.25
C LYS A 110 -18.59 -1.42 -2.08
N PHE A 111 -17.71 -0.60 -1.51
CA PHE A 111 -18.08 0.38 -0.49
C PHE A 111 -19.16 1.36 -0.97
N LEU A 112 -19.01 1.93 -2.17
CA LEU A 112 -19.98 2.87 -2.74
C LEU A 112 -21.35 2.22 -3.05
N ARG A 113 -21.35 0.91 -3.33
CA ARG A 113 -22.56 0.12 -3.58
C ARG A 113 -23.18 -0.49 -2.33
N PHE A 114 -22.65 -0.19 -1.14
CA PHE A 114 -23.08 -0.76 0.13
C PHE A 114 -22.90 -2.29 0.23
N ASP A 115 -22.06 -2.88 -0.64
CA ASP A 115 -21.67 -4.30 -0.59
C ASP A 115 -20.36 -4.46 0.16
N TYR A 116 -20.40 -4.35 1.48
CA TYR A 116 -19.17 -4.23 2.28
C TYR A 116 -18.38 -5.52 2.44
N LEU A 117 -18.90 -6.68 2.05
CA LEU A 117 -18.19 -7.95 2.23
C LEU A 117 -17.17 -8.15 1.11
N LEU A 118 -15.88 -8.09 1.43
CA LEU A 118 -14.79 -8.37 0.48
C LEU A 118 -14.35 -9.84 0.58
N THR A 119 -14.51 -10.59 -0.50
CA THR A 119 -14.22 -12.02 -0.56
C THR A 119 -12.98 -12.33 -1.38
N PHE A 120 -12.41 -13.52 -1.20
CA PHE A 120 -11.33 -14.00 -2.06
C PHE A 120 -11.76 -14.17 -3.52
N GLU A 121 -13.04 -14.42 -3.76
CA GLU A 121 -13.63 -14.49 -5.10
C GLU A 121 -13.58 -13.12 -5.80
N ASP A 122 -13.82 -12.01 -5.08
CA ASP A 122 -13.69 -10.65 -5.64
C ASP A 122 -12.25 -10.40 -6.15
N PHE A 123 -11.24 -10.88 -5.41
CA PHE A 123 -9.85 -10.85 -5.86
C PHE A 123 -9.61 -11.70 -7.10
N ASP A 124 -10.17 -12.92 -7.11
CA ASP A 124 -9.95 -13.86 -8.19
C ASP A 124 -10.56 -13.36 -9.50
N GLN A 125 -11.80 -12.88 -9.47
CA GLN A 125 -12.46 -12.26 -10.63
C GLN A 125 -11.72 -11.03 -11.14
N PHE A 126 -11.24 -10.18 -10.22
CA PHE A 126 -10.43 -9.03 -10.59
C PHE A 126 -9.12 -9.46 -11.25
N PHE A 127 -8.41 -10.42 -10.66
CA PHE A 127 -7.16 -10.95 -11.20
C PHE A 127 -7.36 -11.49 -12.61
N ASP A 128 -8.38 -12.35 -12.81
CA ASP A 128 -8.67 -12.97 -14.11
C ASP A 128 -8.98 -11.91 -15.17
N LYS A 129 -9.75 -10.87 -14.81
CA LYS A 129 -10.00 -9.72 -15.70
C LYS A 129 -8.73 -8.98 -16.10
N LYS A 130 -7.75 -8.84 -15.20
CA LYS A 130 -6.47 -8.19 -15.50
C LYS A 130 -5.53 -9.10 -16.30
N ALA A 131 -5.55 -10.41 -16.06
CA ALA A 131 -4.73 -11.41 -16.77
C ALA A 131 -5.04 -11.48 -18.26
N LEU A 132 -6.30 -11.26 -18.66
CA LEU A 132 -6.71 -11.19 -20.08
C LEU A 132 -5.88 -10.22 -20.94
N TRP A 133 -5.26 -9.21 -20.32
CA TRP A 133 -4.50 -8.17 -21.01
C TRP A 133 -3.06 -8.04 -20.50
N SER A 134 -2.58 -9.01 -19.71
CA SER A 134 -1.23 -9.01 -19.13
C SER A 134 -0.68 -10.44 -19.11
N PRO A 135 0.13 -10.83 -20.12
CA PRO A 135 0.71 -12.18 -20.19
C PRO A 135 1.47 -12.56 -18.93
N LYS A 136 2.15 -11.59 -18.30
CA LYS A 136 2.88 -11.82 -17.05
C LYS A 136 1.98 -12.19 -15.87
N LEU A 137 0.75 -11.66 -15.82
CA LEU A 137 -0.23 -12.10 -14.81
C LEU A 137 -0.75 -13.49 -15.14
N ASP A 138 -0.99 -13.78 -16.41
CA ASP A 138 -1.45 -15.09 -16.89
C ASP A 138 -0.43 -16.20 -16.58
N ASP A 139 0.86 -15.89 -16.69
CA ASP A 139 1.97 -16.79 -16.36
C ASP A 139 2.18 -17.03 -14.85
N LEU A 140 1.46 -16.32 -13.97
CA LEU A 140 1.63 -16.51 -12.53
C LEU A 140 1.07 -17.86 -12.07
N THR A 141 1.90 -18.58 -11.30
CA THR A 141 1.45 -19.81 -10.66
C THR A 141 0.32 -19.57 -9.67
N GLU A 142 -0.58 -20.53 -9.52
CA GLU A 142 -1.68 -20.49 -8.55
C GLU A 142 -1.19 -20.24 -7.11
N LEU A 143 -0.02 -20.80 -6.75
CA LEU A 143 0.62 -20.57 -5.47
C LEU A 143 0.99 -19.08 -5.26
N THR A 144 1.52 -18.43 -6.31
CA THR A 144 1.89 -17.01 -6.27
C THR A 144 0.65 -16.13 -6.19
N ARG A 145 -0.40 -16.45 -6.96
CA ARG A 145 -1.71 -15.77 -6.89
C ARG A 145 -2.31 -15.85 -5.50
N LYS A 146 -2.41 -17.06 -4.91
CA LYS A 146 -2.90 -17.27 -3.54
C LYS A 146 -2.07 -16.48 -2.52
N LYS A 147 -0.75 -16.41 -2.71
CA LYS A 147 0.12 -15.63 -1.83
C LYS A 147 -0.14 -14.13 -1.94
N ASN A 148 -0.24 -13.60 -3.16
CA ASN A 148 -0.58 -12.19 -3.40
C ASN A 148 -1.95 -11.83 -2.80
N ARG A 149 -2.95 -12.69 -2.98
CA ARG A 149 -4.28 -12.53 -2.37
C ARG A 149 -4.18 -12.42 -0.85
N SER A 150 -3.50 -13.38 -0.21
CA SER A 150 -3.34 -13.36 1.24
C SER A 150 -2.60 -12.11 1.72
N VAL A 151 -1.54 -11.68 1.04
CA VAL A 151 -0.79 -10.50 1.43
C VAL A 151 -1.62 -9.23 1.26
N LEU A 152 -2.38 -9.10 0.16
CA LEU A 152 -3.24 -7.94 -0.08
C LEU A 152 -4.34 -7.80 0.98
N PHE A 153 -5.00 -8.91 1.33
CA PHE A 153 -6.01 -8.89 2.40
C PHE A 153 -5.40 -8.53 3.75
N ASN A 154 -4.21 -9.03 4.06
CA ASN A 154 -3.51 -8.65 5.28
C ASN A 154 -3.15 -7.16 5.29
N MET A 155 -2.68 -6.60 4.17
CA MET A 155 -2.37 -5.16 4.07
C MET A 155 -3.62 -4.30 4.30
N LEU A 156 -4.78 -4.71 3.77
CA LEU A 156 -6.06 -4.01 4.01
C LEU A 156 -6.48 -4.07 5.48
N GLU A 157 -6.25 -5.20 6.15
CA GLU A 157 -6.51 -5.36 7.59
C GLU A 157 -5.57 -4.53 8.45
N GLU A 158 -4.29 -4.44 8.09
CA GLU A 158 -3.28 -3.67 8.84
C GLU A 158 -3.58 -2.16 8.92
N VAL A 159 -4.36 -1.64 7.97
CA VAL A 159 -4.75 -0.22 7.89
C VAL A 159 -6.23 0.01 8.16
N ASP A 160 -6.90 -0.98 8.74
CA ASP A 160 -8.30 -0.94 9.11
C ASP A 160 -9.26 -0.64 7.94
N ILE A 161 -8.83 -0.78 6.68
CA ILE A 161 -9.73 -0.75 5.51
C ILE A 161 -10.62 -1.98 5.49
N LEU A 162 -10.14 -3.09 6.04
CA LEU A 162 -10.86 -4.36 6.16
C LEU A 162 -10.82 -4.83 7.61
N ASN A 163 -11.95 -5.22 8.18
CA ASN A 163 -11.94 -5.85 9.50
C ASN A 163 -11.73 -7.37 9.41
N LYS A 164 -11.61 -8.04 10.57
CA LYS A 164 -11.41 -9.50 10.64
C LYS A 164 -12.54 -10.32 10.01
N GLN A 165 -13.75 -9.76 9.92
CA GLN A 165 -14.91 -10.36 9.26
C GLN A 165 -14.95 -10.07 7.76
N LYS A 166 -13.89 -9.48 7.20
CA LYS A 166 -13.78 -9.08 5.80
C LYS A 166 -14.81 -8.03 5.38
N ILE A 167 -15.27 -7.23 6.34
CA ILE A 167 -16.15 -6.10 6.08
C ILE A 167 -15.30 -4.85 5.85
N ILE A 168 -15.49 -4.21 4.70
CA ILE A 168 -14.85 -2.95 4.33
C ILE A 168 -15.30 -1.87 5.31
N GLN A 169 -14.35 -1.17 5.91
CA GLN A 169 -14.60 -0.07 6.83
C GLN A 169 -14.37 1.27 6.12
N PRO A 170 -15.18 2.31 6.39
CA PRO A 170 -14.90 3.64 5.91
C PRO A 170 -13.59 4.16 6.52
N VAL A 171 -12.78 4.85 5.70
CA VAL A 171 -11.55 5.50 6.18
C VAL A 171 -11.79 6.95 6.51
N LEU A 172 -11.39 7.37 7.71
CA LEU A 172 -11.36 8.77 8.10
C LEU A 172 -9.99 9.37 7.73
N ILE A 173 -9.99 10.31 6.79
CA ILE A 173 -8.78 11.02 6.40
C ILE A 173 -8.66 12.29 7.24
N SER A 174 -7.51 12.51 7.88
CA SER A 174 -7.25 13.72 8.67
C SER A 174 -6.89 14.90 7.75
N ASP A 175 -7.10 16.12 8.24
CA ASP A 175 -6.68 17.32 7.50
C ASP A 175 -5.15 17.39 7.36
N VAL A 176 -4.42 16.85 8.35
CA VAL A 176 -2.96 16.71 8.30
C VAL A 176 -2.53 15.81 7.15
N PHE A 177 -3.19 14.67 6.97
CA PHE A 177 -2.93 13.76 5.85
C PHE A 177 -3.17 14.44 4.50
N ILE A 178 -4.31 15.15 4.35
CA ILE A 178 -4.65 15.85 3.10
C ILE A 178 -3.63 16.93 2.78
N LYS A 179 -3.29 17.78 3.76
CA LYS A 179 -2.26 18.82 3.60
C LYS A 179 -0.90 18.23 3.24
N THR A 180 -0.59 17.04 3.75
CA THR A 180 0.65 16.30 3.45
C THR A 180 0.71 15.82 2.00
N MET A 181 -0.44 15.52 1.38
CA MET A 181 -0.48 15.13 -0.03
C MET A 181 -0.28 16.32 -0.98
N GLY A 182 -0.48 17.56 -0.50
CA GLY A 182 -0.33 18.77 -1.29
C GLY A 182 -1.34 18.84 -2.44
N ARG A 183 -0.90 19.35 -3.60
CA ARG A 183 -1.75 19.43 -4.81
C ARG A 183 -1.80 18.07 -5.52
N VAL A 184 -2.62 17.17 -5.01
CA VAL A 184 -2.98 15.91 -5.68
C VAL A 184 -4.39 16.00 -6.26
N ASN A 185 -4.63 15.32 -7.38
CA ASN A 185 -5.98 15.12 -7.89
C ASN A 185 -6.81 14.36 -6.85
N LEU A 186 -8.08 14.76 -6.66
CA LEU A 186 -9.03 14.11 -5.76
C LEU A 186 -9.15 12.62 -6.02
N GLU A 187 -9.04 12.20 -7.29
CA GLU A 187 -9.06 10.80 -7.70
C GLU A 187 -7.94 9.96 -7.07
N ALA A 188 -6.85 10.58 -6.63
CA ALA A 188 -5.77 9.87 -5.95
C ALA A 188 -6.21 9.29 -4.59
N PHE A 189 -7.25 9.86 -3.96
CA PHE A 189 -7.84 9.34 -2.73
C PHE A 189 -8.80 8.16 -2.96
N HIS A 190 -9.08 7.77 -4.21
CA HIS A 190 -9.96 6.63 -4.52
C HIS A 190 -9.36 5.27 -4.11
N ILE A 191 -8.10 5.25 -3.68
CA ILE A 191 -7.48 4.07 -3.06
C ILE A 191 -8.05 3.77 -1.66
N PHE A 192 -8.89 4.65 -1.12
CA PHE A 192 -9.58 4.47 0.15
C PHE A 192 -11.09 4.23 -0.08
N PRO A 193 -11.77 3.48 0.80
CA PRO A 193 -13.23 3.37 0.83
C PRO A 193 -13.85 4.67 1.37
N ILE A 194 -13.91 5.68 0.50
CA ILE A 194 -14.39 7.03 0.79
C ILE A 194 -15.26 7.54 -0.36
N THR A 195 -16.29 8.32 -0.04
CA THR A 195 -17.19 8.93 -1.03
C THR A 195 -16.60 10.21 -1.62
N GLU A 196 -17.03 10.58 -2.83
CA GLU A 196 -16.68 11.88 -3.43
C GLU A 196 -17.07 13.06 -2.52
N ALA A 197 -18.23 12.97 -1.85
CA ALA A 197 -18.71 14.01 -0.97
C ALA A 197 -17.76 14.23 0.22
N GLU A 198 -17.23 13.16 0.81
CA GLU A 198 -16.26 13.28 1.92
C GLU A 198 -14.91 13.79 1.42
N ILE A 199 -14.43 13.37 0.25
CA ILE A 199 -13.19 13.92 -0.35
C ILE A 199 -13.35 15.44 -0.56
N ASN A 200 -14.43 15.86 -1.21
CA ASN A 200 -14.70 17.28 -1.51
C ASN A 200 -14.85 18.13 -0.24
N ARG A 201 -15.51 17.59 0.80
CA ARG A 201 -15.66 18.27 2.09
C ARG A 201 -14.31 18.66 2.68
N ARG A 202 -13.32 17.77 2.58
CA ARG A 202 -12.03 17.96 3.24
C ARG A 202 -11.02 18.75 2.39
N VAL A 203 -11.01 18.53 1.07
CA VAL A 203 -10.07 19.25 0.18
C VAL A 203 -10.56 20.67 -0.12
N GLY A 204 -11.88 20.92 -0.13
CA GLY A 204 -12.45 22.25 -0.38
C GLY A 204 -12.25 23.28 0.76
N HIS A 205 -11.72 22.87 1.91
CA HIS A 205 -11.43 23.73 3.07
C HIS A 205 -9.92 23.85 3.37
N GLY A 206 -9.06 23.37 2.46
CA GLY A 206 -7.60 23.31 2.61
C GLY A 206 -6.85 24.48 1.98
#